data_AF-A0A3M7CPA7-F1
#
_entry.id   AF-A0A3M7CPA7-F1
#
_cell.length_a   1.000
_cell.length_b   1.000
_cell.length_c   1.000
_cell.angle_alpha   90.00
_cell.angle_beta   90.00
_cell.angle_gamma   90.00
#
_symmetry.space_group_name_H-M   'P 1'
#
loop_
_entity.id
_entity.type
_entity.pdbx_description
1 polymer ?
#
loop_
_entity_poly.entity_id
_entity_poly.type
_entity_poly.pdbx_seq_one_letter_code
_entity_poly.pdbx_strand_id
1 'polypeptide(L)'
;MASHGIPRVSATAADRSEQAKEKERKQIEQYKSLEKDVGDRVAAKDFSGSTLQAISNLLTQNPEYYTIWNYRRLVLQDAMSRELSSEQDPAEKENVDEKDIAAAEKAGLTIPQREILLLVKEDLQFLLPLLKQFPKCYWIWNHRSWLLGTATKHLPTPSSVELWQGELGLVTKMLGLDSRNFHGWGYRREVVQELERLSQRSMVESEFEYTTKMINSNLSNFSAWHYRSQLIPRLLQERDAGQDERKKMLDSEFELITRALYTDPYDQSLWFYHQYLMSTLDTENAQSAAILEPCTNEDRLEYLEQELDSIRDMLDGAEDCKYIYQALLEYSRRYLEVDAGNKKVTTAEMTSWLAELRKIDPMREGRWRDLEMKMKL
;
A
#
# COMPACT_ATOMS: atom_id res chain seq x y z
N MET A 1 20.01 -9.60 3.70
CA MET A 1 19.02 -8.84 2.92
C MET A 1 19.74 -8.19 1.75
N ALA A 2 19.35 -8.48 0.52
CA ALA A 2 19.96 -7.85 -0.66
C ALA A 2 19.58 -6.37 -0.66
N SER A 3 20.56 -5.47 -0.56
CA SER A 3 20.34 -4.03 -0.62
C SER A 3 19.98 -3.64 -2.06
N HIS A 4 18.83 -3.01 -2.27
CA HIS A 4 18.46 -2.43 -3.57
C HIS A 4 19.29 -1.16 -3.83
N GLY A 5 19.67 -0.94 -5.09
CA GLY A 5 20.41 0.27 -5.49
C GLY A 5 21.93 0.15 -5.47
N ILE A 6 22.50 -1.07 -5.43
CA ILE A 6 23.94 -1.29 -5.67
C ILE A 6 24.26 -0.75 -7.07
N PRO A 7 25.05 0.32 -7.21
CA PRO A 7 25.48 0.81 -8.50
C PRO A 7 26.17 -0.33 -9.25
N ARG A 8 25.91 -0.50 -10.55
CA ARG A 8 26.69 -1.45 -11.37
C ARG A 8 28.14 -0.94 -11.42
N VAL A 9 28.98 -1.42 -10.51
CA VAL A 9 30.41 -1.17 -10.54
C VAL A 9 30.96 -2.04 -11.65
N SER A 10 31.58 -1.44 -12.69
CA SER A 10 32.29 -2.24 -13.69
C SER A 10 33.40 -3.03 -13.00
N ALA A 11 33.73 -4.22 -13.51
CA ALA A 11 34.83 -5.03 -12.99
C ALA A 11 36.19 -4.27 -13.00
N THR A 12 36.30 -3.16 -13.74
CA THR A 12 37.45 -2.25 -13.80
C THR A 12 37.45 -1.14 -12.73
N ALA A 13 36.36 -0.92 -12.00
CA ALA A 13 36.26 0.05 -10.91
C ALA A 13 36.55 -0.58 -9.53
N ALA A 14 37.13 -1.78 -9.51
CA ALA A 14 37.61 -2.45 -8.30
C ALA A 14 38.78 -1.71 -7.61
N ASP A 15 39.41 -0.74 -8.30
CA ASP A 15 40.40 0.15 -7.72
C ASP A 15 39.73 1.44 -7.19
N ARG A 16 38.99 1.32 -6.08
CA ARG A 16 38.72 2.50 -5.24
C ARG A 16 40.09 3.03 -4.80
N SER A 17 40.39 4.30 -5.08
CA SER A 17 41.66 4.90 -4.65
C SER A 17 41.89 4.66 -3.16
N GLU A 18 43.13 4.47 -2.74
CA GLU A 18 43.46 4.28 -1.31
C GLU A 18 42.87 5.43 -0.45
N GLN A 19 42.78 6.63 -1.00
CA GLN A 19 42.11 7.77 -0.37
C GLN A 19 40.60 7.55 -0.16
N ALA A 20 39.89 6.92 -1.10
CA ALA A 20 38.48 6.58 -0.97
C ALA A 20 38.25 5.48 0.06
N LYS A 21 39.11 4.45 0.08
CA LYS A 21 39.08 3.38 1.09
C LYS A 21 39.35 3.92 2.49
N GLU A 22 40.33 4.80 2.65
CA GLU A 22 40.65 5.43 3.94
C GLU A 22 39.50 6.35 4.41
N LYS A 23 38.85 7.08 3.50
CA LYS A 23 37.66 7.88 3.81
C LYS A 23 36.50 6.99 4.31
N GLU A 24 36.23 5.89 3.61
CA GLU A 24 35.19 4.92 4.00
C GLU A 24 35.51 4.28 5.36
N ARG A 25 36.78 3.92 5.60
CA ARG A 25 37.23 3.39 6.90
C ARG A 25 36.98 4.36 8.04
N LYS A 26 37.32 5.64 7.87
CA LYS A 26 37.04 6.69 8.87
C LYS A 26 35.54 6.85 9.14
N GLN A 27 34.71 6.80 8.09
CA GLN A 27 33.26 6.85 8.24
C GLN A 27 32.72 5.65 9.04
N ILE A 28 33.22 4.44 8.76
CA ILE A 28 32.85 3.23 9.50
C ILE A 28 33.28 3.33 10.96
N GLU A 29 34.49 3.80 11.24
CA GLU A 29 34.98 3.97 12.63
C GLU A 29 34.14 5.00 13.40
N GLN A 30 33.78 6.13 12.77
CA GLN A 30 32.88 7.12 13.35
C GLN A 30 31.48 6.55 13.62
N TYR A 31 30.91 5.82 12.67
CA TYR A 31 29.61 5.17 12.82
C TYR A 31 29.60 4.19 13.99
N LYS A 32 30.59 3.29 14.05
CA LYS A 32 30.73 2.31 15.14
C LYS A 32 30.93 2.96 16.50
N SER A 33 31.70 4.04 16.56
CA SER A 33 31.89 4.79 17.81
C SER A 33 30.59 5.41 18.29
N LEU A 34 29.79 5.98 17.39
CA LEU A 34 28.50 6.58 17.72
C LEU A 34 27.47 5.50 18.11
N GLU A 35 27.44 4.38 17.39
CA GLU A 35 26.60 3.22 17.71
C GLU A 35 26.87 2.71 19.13
N LYS A 36 28.16 2.57 19.48
CA LYS A 36 28.57 2.17 20.82
C LYS A 36 28.15 3.19 21.88
N ASP A 37 28.44 4.48 21.66
CA ASP A 37 28.05 5.56 22.59
C ASP A 37 26.54 5.58 22.85
N VAL A 38 25.73 5.46 21.80
CA VAL A 38 24.26 5.36 21.95
C VAL A 38 23.86 4.11 22.72
N GLY A 39 24.47 2.96 22.44
CA GLY A 39 24.22 1.73 23.19
C GLY A 39 24.54 1.86 24.67
N ASP A 40 25.69 2.46 25.00
CA ASP A 40 26.15 2.68 26.38
C ASP A 40 25.21 3.65 27.14
N ARG A 41 24.78 4.75 26.49
CA ARG A 41 23.79 5.70 27.05
C ARG A 41 22.45 5.04 27.37
N VAL A 42 21.91 4.27 26.41
CA VAL A 42 20.62 3.58 26.59
C VAL A 42 20.72 2.50 27.67
N ALA A 43 21.83 1.77 27.74
CA ALA A 43 22.08 0.79 28.79
C ALA A 43 22.15 1.45 30.18
N ALA A 44 22.71 2.66 30.26
CA ALA A 44 22.72 3.48 31.47
C ALA A 44 21.39 4.18 31.77
N LYS A 45 20.36 4.00 30.92
CA LYS A 45 19.06 4.69 30.98
C LYS A 45 19.17 6.22 30.89
N ASP A 46 20.19 6.73 30.20
CA ASP A 46 20.28 8.16 29.84
C ASP A 46 19.32 8.45 28.69
N PHE A 47 18.09 8.85 29.03
CA PHE A 47 17.05 9.26 28.09
C PHE A 47 16.97 10.78 27.92
N SER A 48 18.13 11.44 27.90
CA SER A 48 18.23 12.88 27.65
C SER A 48 18.00 13.24 26.18
N GLY A 49 17.74 14.53 25.92
CA GLY A 49 17.68 15.08 24.56
C GLY A 49 19.00 14.87 23.79
N SER A 50 20.14 14.81 24.49
CA SER A 50 21.44 14.52 23.86
C SER A 50 21.52 13.09 23.31
N THR A 51 20.96 12.11 24.02
CA THR A 51 20.81 10.73 23.55
C THR A 51 19.87 10.66 22.35
N LEU A 52 18.73 11.37 22.39
CA LEU A 52 17.81 11.43 21.25
C LEU A 52 18.49 11.98 19.98
N GLN A 53 19.32 13.02 20.12
CA GLN A 53 20.07 13.59 19.01
C GLN A 53 21.13 12.61 18.45
N ALA A 54 21.85 11.90 19.32
CA ALA A 54 22.80 10.88 18.90
C ALA A 54 22.11 9.73 18.13
N ILE A 55 20.94 9.30 18.58
CA ILE A 55 20.06 8.35 17.87
C ILE A 55 19.61 8.91 16.52
N SER A 56 19.17 10.17 16.45
CA SER A 56 18.80 10.84 15.18
C SER A 56 19.94 10.82 14.17
N ASN A 57 21.18 11.05 14.62
CA ASN A 57 22.37 11.04 13.78
C ASN A 57 22.69 9.63 13.23
N LEU A 58 22.44 8.57 14.01
CA LEU A 58 22.59 7.19 13.53
C LEU A 58 21.54 6.83 12.48
N LEU A 59 20.28 7.17 12.73
CA LEU A 59 19.17 6.88 11.82
C LEU A 59 19.26 7.67 10.50
N THR A 60 19.84 8.87 10.55
CA THR A 60 20.16 9.65 9.34
C THR A 60 21.18 8.96 8.45
N GLN A 61 22.12 8.21 9.04
CA GLN A 61 23.11 7.44 8.29
C GLN A 61 22.58 6.07 7.85
N ASN A 62 21.81 5.39 8.70
CA ASN A 62 21.27 4.06 8.43
C ASN A 62 19.89 3.87 9.08
N PRO A 63 18.79 4.18 8.37
CA PRO A 63 17.44 3.98 8.89
C PRO A 63 17.00 2.50 8.86
N GLU A 64 17.77 1.58 8.26
CA GLU A 64 17.44 0.14 8.28
C GLU A 64 17.79 -0.54 9.61
N TYR A 65 18.52 0.16 10.49
CA TYR A 65 18.95 -0.44 11.75
C TYR A 65 17.85 -0.39 12.83
N TYR A 66 17.06 -1.45 12.86
CA TYR A 66 15.87 -1.55 13.72
C TYR A 66 16.11 -1.34 15.22
N THR A 67 17.26 -1.75 15.77
CA THR A 67 17.56 -1.58 17.20
C THR A 67 17.60 -0.10 17.58
N ILE A 68 18.11 0.76 16.71
CA ILE A 68 18.20 2.20 16.97
C ILE A 68 16.81 2.85 16.98
N TRP A 69 15.87 2.35 16.17
CA TRP A 69 14.47 2.75 16.27
C TRP A 69 13.86 2.37 17.63
N ASN A 70 14.15 1.18 18.14
CA ASN A 70 13.68 0.78 19.47
C ASN A 70 14.26 1.68 20.57
N TYR A 71 15.53 2.05 20.48
CA TYR A 71 16.14 3.02 21.40
C TYR A 71 15.47 4.38 21.32
N ARG A 72 15.15 4.85 20.10
CA ARG A 72 14.39 6.10 19.92
C ARG A 72 13.04 6.05 20.64
N ARG A 73 12.31 4.94 20.51
CA ARG A 73 11.01 4.74 21.18
C ARG A 73 11.14 4.76 22.69
N LEU A 74 12.15 4.12 23.26
CA LEU A 74 12.41 4.15 24.71
C LEU A 74 12.59 5.59 25.22
N VAL A 75 13.41 6.38 24.53
CA VAL A 75 13.67 7.77 24.91
C VAL A 75 12.39 8.63 24.80
N LEU A 76 11.63 8.48 23.71
CA LEU A 76 10.39 9.21 23.51
C LEU A 76 9.31 8.81 24.54
N GLN A 77 9.19 7.53 24.86
CA GLN A 77 8.24 7.05 25.87
C GLN A 77 8.59 7.56 27.26
N ASP A 78 9.86 7.58 27.62
CA ASP A 78 10.33 8.16 28.88
C ASP A 78 10.01 9.65 28.95
N ALA A 79 10.31 10.41 27.88
CA ALA A 79 9.97 11.83 27.80
C ALA A 79 8.46 12.07 27.99
N MET A 80 7.61 11.36 27.25
CA MET A 80 6.15 11.46 27.40
C MET A 80 5.69 11.07 28.82
N SER A 81 6.30 10.06 29.43
CA SER A 81 5.94 9.62 30.78
C SER A 81 6.31 10.64 31.84
N ARG A 82 7.44 11.35 31.67
CA ARG A 82 7.84 12.45 32.54
C ARG A 82 6.87 13.63 32.44
N GLU A 83 6.44 14.01 31.24
CA GLU A 83 5.42 15.06 31.07
C GLU A 83 4.08 14.70 31.73
N LEU A 84 3.65 13.43 31.66
CA LEU A 84 2.43 13.00 32.33
C LEU A 84 2.58 12.95 33.86
N SER A 85 3.79 12.79 34.36
CA SER A 85 4.08 12.72 35.80
C SER A 85 4.22 14.11 36.43
N SER A 86 4.77 15.09 35.69
CA SER A 86 4.91 16.48 36.15
C SER A 86 3.57 17.15 36.45
N GLU A 87 2.48 16.70 35.83
CA GLU A 87 1.11 17.16 36.14
C GLU A 87 0.69 16.92 37.59
N GLN A 88 1.33 15.94 38.26
CA GLN A 88 1.00 15.51 39.62
C GLN A 88 1.85 16.20 40.69
N ASP A 89 2.91 16.93 40.32
CA ASP A 89 3.77 17.65 41.27
C ASP A 89 3.32 19.12 41.43
N PRO A 90 2.85 19.54 42.62
CA PRO A 90 2.46 20.93 42.87
C PRO A 90 3.60 21.94 42.71
N ALA A 91 4.87 21.54 42.89
CA ALA A 91 6.02 22.44 42.84
C ALA A 91 6.43 22.82 41.41
N GLU A 92 6.17 21.96 40.42
CA GLU A 92 6.44 22.25 39.00
C GLU A 92 5.36 23.14 38.37
N LYS A 93 4.14 23.14 38.94
CA LYS A 93 3.04 24.03 38.50
C LYS A 93 3.32 25.52 38.70
N GLU A 94 4.16 25.89 39.68
CA GLU A 94 4.51 27.29 39.95
C GLU A 94 5.53 27.88 38.95
N ASN A 95 6.18 27.06 38.11
CA ASN A 95 7.22 27.48 37.17
C ASN A 95 6.80 27.41 35.68
N VAL A 96 5.51 27.17 35.38
CA VAL A 96 5.04 27.11 33.99
C VAL A 96 4.80 28.53 33.45
N ASP A 97 5.35 28.85 32.28
CA ASP A 97 5.14 30.15 31.62
C ASP A 97 3.65 30.38 31.34
N GLU A 98 3.12 31.55 31.70
CA GLU A 98 1.72 31.95 31.43
C GLU A 98 1.35 31.80 29.94
N LYS A 99 2.32 32.01 29.04
CA LYS A 99 2.13 31.81 27.60
C LYS A 99 1.85 30.36 27.26
N ASP A 100 2.46 29.43 27.97
CA ASP A 100 2.31 28.01 27.72
C ASP A 100 0.96 27.47 28.20
N ILE A 101 0.48 28.01 29.34
CA ILE A 101 -0.89 27.79 29.81
C ILE A 101 -1.90 28.29 28.78
N ALA A 102 -1.77 29.55 28.36
CA ALA A 102 -2.69 30.16 27.39
C ALA A 102 -2.70 29.42 26.04
N ALA A 103 -1.54 28.93 25.60
CA ALA A 103 -1.44 28.15 24.36
C ALA A 103 -2.06 26.75 24.48
N ALA A 104 -1.91 26.08 25.62
CA ALA A 104 -2.55 24.79 25.90
C ALA A 104 -4.08 24.93 25.96
N GLU A 105 -4.58 25.93 26.70
CA GLU A 105 -6.01 26.23 26.81
C GLU A 105 -6.63 26.54 25.44
N LYS A 106 -5.95 27.38 24.63
CA LYS A 106 -6.39 27.69 23.27
C LYS A 106 -6.49 26.45 22.38
N ALA A 107 -5.63 25.46 22.59
CA ALA A 107 -5.64 24.19 21.88
C ALA A 107 -6.62 23.16 22.47
N GLY A 108 -7.24 23.46 23.62
CA GLY A 108 -8.09 22.50 24.35
C GLY A 108 -7.29 21.32 24.94
N LEU A 109 -6.04 21.57 25.33
CA LEU A 109 -5.10 20.57 25.84
C LEU A 109 -4.67 20.89 27.27
N THR A 110 -4.29 19.87 28.04
CA THR A 110 -3.46 20.09 29.23
C THR A 110 -2.02 20.45 28.81
N ILE A 111 -1.23 21.01 29.73
CA ILE A 111 0.19 21.29 29.47
C ILE A 111 0.95 20.02 29.05
N PRO A 112 0.86 18.88 29.78
CA PRO A 112 1.47 17.62 29.33
C PRO A 112 1.05 17.19 27.92
N GLN A 113 -0.25 17.31 27.60
CA GLN A 113 -0.76 16.96 26.28
C GLN A 113 -0.18 17.86 25.18
N ARG A 114 0.00 19.15 25.47
CA ARG A 114 0.64 20.08 24.54
C ARG A 114 2.11 19.71 24.31
N GLU A 115 2.86 19.39 25.37
CA GLU A 115 4.27 18.97 25.25
C GLU A 115 4.41 17.65 24.47
N ILE A 116 3.54 16.68 24.74
CA ILE A 116 3.49 15.43 23.96
C ILE A 116 3.17 15.71 22.49
N LEU A 117 2.24 16.62 22.20
CA LEU A 117 1.91 16.99 20.82
C LEU A 117 3.10 17.66 20.11
N LEU A 118 3.85 18.51 20.80
CA LEU A 118 5.07 19.13 20.26
C LEU A 118 6.14 18.09 19.97
N LEU A 119 6.42 17.21 20.93
CA LEU A 119 7.37 16.10 20.77
C LEU A 119 7.01 15.22 19.56
N VAL A 120 5.72 14.87 19.39
CA VAL A 120 5.23 14.09 18.25
C VAL A 120 5.41 14.86 16.94
N LYS A 121 5.07 16.16 16.90
CA LYS A 121 5.22 16.99 15.69
C LYS A 121 6.69 17.13 15.28
N GLU A 122 7.59 17.31 16.23
CA GLU A 122 9.04 17.36 15.99
C GLU A 122 9.58 16.02 15.48
N ASP A 123 9.15 14.90 16.07
CA ASP A 123 9.58 13.57 15.63
C ASP A 123 9.05 13.26 14.22
N LEU A 124 7.79 13.61 13.91
CA LEU A 124 7.24 13.49 12.56
C LEU A 124 8.03 14.33 11.53
N GLN A 125 8.50 15.52 11.91
CA GLN A 125 9.35 16.38 11.07
C GLN A 125 10.73 15.74 10.84
N PHE A 126 11.35 15.16 11.87
CA PHE A 126 12.60 14.42 11.74
C PHE A 126 12.48 13.26 10.74
N LEU A 127 11.35 12.58 10.71
CA LEU A 127 11.11 11.45 9.80
C LEU A 127 10.94 11.86 8.33
N LEU A 128 10.53 13.09 8.04
CA LEU A 128 10.28 13.54 6.66
C LEU A 128 11.49 13.42 5.72
N PRO A 129 12.69 13.96 6.06
CA PRO A 129 13.86 13.79 5.20
C PRO A 129 14.26 12.32 5.03
N LEU A 130 14.15 11.51 6.09
CA LEU A 130 14.44 10.08 6.02
C LEU A 130 13.49 9.37 5.05
N LEU A 131 12.19 9.66 5.14
CA LEU A 131 11.18 9.04 4.28
C LEU A 131 11.36 9.42 2.81
N LYS A 132 11.77 10.67 2.53
CA LYS A 132 12.09 11.12 1.16
C LYS A 132 13.29 10.37 0.58
N GLN A 133 14.32 10.13 1.39
CA GLN A 133 15.54 9.46 0.96
C GLN A 133 15.37 7.93 0.89
N PHE A 134 14.60 7.35 1.81
CA PHE A 134 14.42 5.91 1.97
C PHE A 134 12.92 5.53 2.02
N PRO A 135 12.15 5.80 0.94
CA PRO A 135 10.69 5.63 0.92
C PRO A 135 10.23 4.17 1.07
N LYS A 136 11.15 3.21 0.98
CA LYS A 136 10.92 1.77 1.09
C LYS A 136 11.55 1.16 2.34
N CYS A 137 12.07 1.98 3.26
CA CYS A 137 12.55 1.49 4.54
C CYS A 137 11.35 1.16 5.44
N TYR A 138 11.20 -0.12 5.79
CA TYR A 138 10.11 -0.61 6.63
C TYR A 138 10.04 0.13 7.98
N TRP A 139 11.20 0.39 8.60
CA TRP A 139 11.28 0.92 9.96
C TRP A 139 10.84 2.37 10.08
N ILE A 140 10.98 3.17 9.01
CA ILE A 140 10.45 4.54 9.00
C ILE A 140 8.92 4.51 9.08
N TRP A 141 8.26 3.71 8.23
CA TRP A 141 6.80 3.56 8.25
C TRP A 141 6.33 2.98 9.59
N ASN A 142 6.99 1.92 10.07
CA ASN A 142 6.66 1.30 11.34
C ASN A 142 6.79 2.27 12.53
N HIS A 143 7.81 3.13 12.54
CA HIS A 143 7.98 4.15 13.57
C HIS A 143 6.94 5.26 13.48
N ARG A 144 6.56 5.70 12.27
CA ARG A 144 5.44 6.66 12.10
C ARG A 144 4.13 6.11 12.67
N SER A 145 3.76 4.88 12.30
CA SER A 145 2.58 4.18 12.84
C SER A 145 2.61 4.11 14.37
N TRP A 146 3.74 3.67 14.93
CA TRP A 146 3.92 3.59 16.39
C TRP A 146 3.78 4.96 17.07
N LEU A 147 4.36 6.01 16.49
CA LEU A 147 4.35 7.35 17.07
C LEU A 147 2.93 7.91 17.12
N LEU A 148 2.16 7.78 16.04
CA LEU A 148 0.78 8.25 15.96
C LEU A 148 -0.17 7.42 16.84
N GLY A 149 0.02 6.10 16.87
CA GLY A 149 -0.72 5.22 17.77
C GLY A 149 -0.44 5.53 19.24
N THR A 150 0.79 5.94 19.58
CA THR A 150 1.15 6.40 20.92
C THR A 150 0.54 7.76 21.22
N ALA A 151 0.64 8.72 20.29
CA ALA A 151 0.01 10.04 20.41
C ALA A 151 -1.50 9.93 20.66
N THR A 152 -2.18 9.02 19.94
CA THR A 152 -3.63 8.78 20.06
C THR A 152 -4.06 8.29 21.45
N LYS A 153 -3.15 7.68 22.23
CA LYS A 153 -3.44 7.24 23.61
C LYS A 153 -3.39 8.39 24.62
N HIS A 154 -2.65 9.44 24.30
CA HIS A 154 -2.35 10.53 25.23
C HIS A 154 -3.03 11.85 24.85
N LEU A 155 -3.41 12.01 23.58
CA LEU A 155 -4.03 13.22 23.07
C LEU A 155 -5.54 13.06 22.90
N PRO A 156 -6.33 14.14 23.06
CA PRO A 156 -7.74 14.15 22.72
C PRO A 156 -7.99 13.78 21.24
N THR A 157 -9.20 13.27 20.96
CA THR A 157 -9.61 12.86 19.61
C THR A 157 -9.38 13.96 18.55
N PRO A 158 -9.74 15.24 18.76
CA PRO A 158 -9.54 16.28 17.73
C PRO A 158 -8.07 16.43 17.31
N SER A 159 -7.14 16.46 18.26
CA SER A 159 -5.71 16.58 17.97
C SER A 159 -5.15 15.32 17.31
N SER A 160 -5.64 14.15 17.72
CA SER A 160 -5.27 12.88 17.08
C SER A 160 -5.73 12.84 15.62
N VAL A 161 -6.97 13.25 15.35
CA VAL A 161 -7.50 13.36 13.98
C VAL A 161 -6.68 14.32 13.12
N GLU A 162 -6.28 15.47 13.65
CA GLU A 162 -5.41 16.43 12.94
C GLU A 162 -4.09 15.78 12.51
N LEU A 163 -3.44 15.02 13.41
CA LEU A 163 -2.20 14.30 13.10
C LEU A 163 -2.41 13.27 11.97
N TRP A 164 -3.42 12.42 12.09
CA TRP A 164 -3.72 11.40 11.08
C TRP A 164 -4.13 12.01 9.73
N GLN A 165 -4.83 13.15 9.72
CA GLN A 165 -5.15 13.89 8.49
C GLN A 165 -3.88 14.43 7.81
N GLY A 166 -2.91 14.93 8.60
CA GLY A 166 -1.60 15.32 8.09
C GLY A 166 -0.90 14.15 7.38
N GLU A 167 -0.99 12.95 7.96
CA GLU A 167 -0.40 11.73 7.41
C GLU A 167 -1.12 11.25 6.15
N LEU A 168 -2.45 11.41 6.06
CA LEU A 168 -3.19 11.17 4.82
C LEU A 168 -2.69 12.09 3.70
N GLY A 169 -2.41 13.36 4.02
CA GLY A 169 -1.80 14.31 3.09
C GLY A 169 -0.38 13.91 2.67
N LEU A 170 0.45 13.43 3.62
CA LEU A 170 1.79 12.92 3.34
C LEU A 170 1.76 11.72 2.41
N VAL A 171 1.02 10.67 2.76
CA VAL A 171 0.98 9.42 1.99
C VAL A 171 0.39 9.63 0.60
N THR A 172 -0.57 10.56 0.46
CA THR A 172 -1.09 11.00 -0.83
C THR A 172 0.03 11.57 -1.71
N LYS A 173 0.89 12.44 -1.17
CA LYS A 173 2.05 12.99 -1.91
C LYS A 173 3.07 11.91 -2.25
N MET A 174 3.35 10.99 -1.32
CA MET A 174 4.30 9.90 -1.54
C MET A 174 3.86 8.95 -2.66
N LEU A 175 2.58 8.58 -2.68
CA LEU A 175 2.00 7.77 -3.75
C LEU A 175 1.92 8.52 -5.09
N GLY A 176 1.88 9.85 -5.07
CA GLY A 176 2.07 10.65 -6.28
C GLY A 176 3.49 10.57 -6.87
N LEU A 177 4.51 10.30 -6.04
CA LEU A 177 5.90 10.15 -6.47
C LEU A 177 6.25 8.71 -6.88
N ASP A 178 5.78 7.72 -6.12
CA ASP A 178 5.88 6.29 -6.45
C ASP A 178 4.54 5.62 -6.22
N SER A 179 3.74 5.53 -7.28
CA SER A 179 2.37 5.00 -7.24
C SER A 179 2.30 3.51 -6.93
N ARG A 180 3.44 2.81 -6.98
CA ARG A 180 3.58 1.37 -6.70
C ARG A 180 4.26 1.10 -5.35
N ASN A 181 4.47 2.14 -4.53
CA ASN A 181 5.05 1.95 -3.21
C ASN A 181 4.04 1.23 -2.28
N PHE A 182 4.25 -0.08 -2.10
CA PHE A 182 3.37 -0.92 -1.29
C PHE A 182 3.37 -0.52 0.20
N HIS A 183 4.48 0.03 0.72
CA HIS A 183 4.50 0.57 2.08
C HIS A 183 3.58 1.78 2.19
N GLY A 184 3.62 2.67 1.19
CA GLY A 184 2.71 3.83 1.11
C GLY A 184 1.24 3.39 1.06
N TRP A 185 0.89 2.40 0.24
CA TRP A 185 -0.48 1.88 0.19
C TRP A 185 -0.91 1.19 1.48
N GLY A 186 -0.01 0.42 2.11
CA GLY A 186 -0.26 -0.20 3.42
C GLY A 186 -0.51 0.85 4.50
N TYR A 187 0.36 1.86 4.57
CA TYR A 187 0.25 2.96 5.53
C TYR A 187 -1.00 3.81 5.28
N ARG A 188 -1.38 4.05 4.01
CA ARG A 188 -2.63 4.76 3.69
C ARG A 188 -3.85 4.04 4.28
N ARG A 189 -3.92 2.71 4.13
CA ARG A 189 -5.04 1.92 4.70
C ARG A 189 -5.10 2.03 6.23
N GLU A 190 -3.94 1.99 6.90
CA GLU A 190 -3.86 2.20 8.35
C GLU A 190 -4.35 3.60 8.74
N VAL A 191 -3.87 4.65 8.06
CA VAL A 191 -4.28 6.05 8.32
C VAL A 191 -5.79 6.21 8.13
N VAL A 192 -6.36 5.68 7.05
CA VAL A 192 -7.80 5.72 6.80
C VAL A 192 -8.56 4.99 7.91
N GLN A 193 -8.12 3.78 8.29
CA GLN A 193 -8.75 3.01 9.36
C GLN A 193 -8.77 3.78 10.69
N GLU A 194 -7.67 4.42 11.07
CA GLU A 194 -7.60 5.23 12.29
C GLU A 194 -8.45 6.50 12.20
N LEU A 195 -8.51 7.15 11.04
CA LEU A 195 -9.41 8.29 10.82
C LEU A 195 -10.88 7.89 10.91
N GLU A 196 -11.28 6.77 10.31
CA GLU A 196 -12.65 6.24 10.42
C GLU A 196 -12.99 5.91 11.87
N ARG A 197 -12.07 5.24 12.59
CA ARG A 197 -12.24 4.90 14.01
C ARG A 197 -12.35 6.13 14.91
N LEU A 198 -11.54 7.16 14.68
CA LEU A 198 -11.54 8.35 15.53
C LEU A 198 -12.70 9.30 15.20
N SER A 199 -13.06 9.43 13.93
CA SER A 199 -14.14 10.32 13.48
C SER A 199 -15.53 9.67 13.46
N GLN A 200 -15.60 8.33 13.62
CA GLN A 200 -16.82 7.54 13.49
C GLN A 200 -17.53 7.77 12.15
N ARG A 201 -16.74 8.02 11.10
CA ARG A 201 -17.23 8.31 9.75
C ARG A 201 -16.48 7.48 8.74
N SER A 202 -17.22 6.76 7.90
CA SER A 202 -16.64 6.01 6.78
C SER A 202 -16.00 6.94 5.74
N MET A 203 -14.89 6.48 5.19
CA MET A 203 -14.14 7.10 4.12
C MET A 203 -14.13 6.23 2.84
N VAL A 204 -14.94 5.17 2.79
CA VAL A 204 -14.97 4.23 1.66
C VAL A 204 -15.22 4.94 0.32
N GLU A 205 -16.10 5.94 0.31
CA GLU A 205 -16.41 6.78 -0.86
C GLU A 205 -15.18 7.57 -1.33
N SER A 206 -14.54 8.32 -0.43
CA SER A 206 -13.38 9.15 -0.79
C SER A 206 -12.17 8.30 -1.17
N GLU A 207 -12.02 7.11 -0.58
CA GLU A 207 -10.97 6.17 -0.98
C GLU A 207 -11.27 5.53 -2.33
N PHE A 208 -12.54 5.21 -2.64
CA PHE A 208 -12.92 4.73 -3.96
C PHE A 208 -12.65 5.79 -5.03
N GLU A 209 -13.03 7.05 -4.80
CA GLU A 209 -12.68 8.19 -5.66
C GLU A 209 -11.16 8.36 -5.81
N TYR A 210 -10.41 8.19 -4.72
CA TYR A 210 -8.96 8.24 -4.76
C TYR A 210 -8.37 7.16 -5.68
N THR A 211 -8.88 5.93 -5.65
CA THR A 211 -8.43 4.88 -6.59
C THR A 211 -8.73 5.26 -8.04
N THR A 212 -9.90 5.82 -8.33
CA THR A 212 -10.24 6.34 -9.67
C THR A 212 -9.22 7.36 -10.15
N LYS A 213 -8.88 8.33 -9.29
CA LYS A 213 -7.85 9.34 -9.60
C LYS A 213 -6.50 8.70 -9.91
N MET A 214 -6.08 7.73 -9.08
CA MET A 214 -4.78 7.08 -9.22
C MET A 214 -4.70 6.22 -10.49
N ILE A 215 -5.79 5.54 -10.86
CA ILE A 215 -5.93 4.78 -12.09
C ILE A 215 -5.86 5.69 -13.32
N ASN A 216 -6.65 6.78 -13.33
CA ASN A 216 -6.65 7.74 -14.44
C ASN A 216 -5.29 8.42 -14.63
N SER A 217 -4.48 8.52 -13.58
CA SER A 217 -3.13 9.07 -13.66
C SER A 217 -2.12 8.07 -14.24
N ASN A 218 -2.34 6.78 -14.03
CA ASN A 218 -1.46 5.69 -14.46
C ASN A 218 -2.24 4.37 -14.49
N LEU A 219 -2.65 3.92 -15.68
CA LEU A 219 -3.41 2.68 -15.87
C LEU A 219 -2.62 1.45 -15.38
N SER A 220 -1.29 1.49 -15.37
CA SER A 220 -0.43 0.41 -14.86
C SER A 220 -0.30 0.38 -13.34
N ASN A 221 -1.09 1.17 -12.61
CA ASN A 221 -1.05 1.20 -11.16
C ASN A 221 -1.80 0.02 -10.53
N PHE A 222 -1.18 -1.17 -10.54
CA PHE A 222 -1.74 -2.38 -9.93
C PHE A 222 -2.20 -2.18 -8.48
N SER A 223 -1.48 -1.37 -7.69
CA SER A 223 -1.86 -1.11 -6.31
C SER A 223 -3.19 -0.35 -6.17
N ALA A 224 -3.48 0.57 -7.10
CA ALA A 224 -4.78 1.25 -7.12
C ALA A 224 -5.91 0.31 -7.54
N TRP A 225 -5.71 -0.52 -8.56
CA TRP A 225 -6.67 -1.55 -8.97
C TRP A 225 -6.96 -2.55 -7.86
N HIS A 226 -5.92 -3.05 -7.19
CA HIS A 226 -6.07 -3.95 -6.06
C HIS A 226 -6.84 -3.28 -4.91
N TYR A 227 -6.52 -2.03 -4.57
CA TYR A 227 -7.23 -1.37 -3.48
C TYR A 227 -8.70 -1.09 -3.85
N ARG A 228 -8.97 -0.73 -5.11
CA ARG A 228 -10.32 -0.56 -5.64
C ARG A 228 -11.14 -1.85 -5.51
N SER A 229 -10.55 -2.99 -5.84
CA SER A 229 -11.19 -4.31 -5.72
C SER A 229 -11.63 -4.59 -4.27
N GLN A 230 -10.82 -4.18 -3.29
CA GLN A 230 -11.14 -4.35 -1.87
C GLN A 230 -12.21 -3.38 -1.35
N LEU A 231 -12.35 -2.20 -1.98
CA LEU A 231 -13.31 -1.17 -1.55
C LEU A 231 -14.73 -1.44 -2.06
N ILE A 232 -14.88 -1.99 -3.28
CA ILE A 232 -16.19 -2.17 -3.93
C ILE A 232 -17.20 -2.93 -3.05
N PRO A 233 -16.88 -4.09 -2.44
CA PRO A 233 -17.86 -4.83 -1.64
C PRO A 233 -18.34 -4.03 -0.42
N ARG A 234 -17.42 -3.36 0.27
CA ARG A 234 -17.74 -2.49 1.41
C ARG A 234 -18.57 -1.28 0.97
N LEU A 235 -18.25 -0.68 -0.17
CA LEU A 235 -18.98 0.45 -0.74
C LEU A 235 -20.44 0.08 -1.03
N LEU A 236 -20.67 -1.06 -1.67
CA LEU A 236 -22.01 -1.56 -1.97
C LEU A 236 -22.79 -1.89 -0.70
N GLN A 237 -22.13 -2.49 0.30
CA GLN A 237 -22.73 -2.79 1.59
C GLN A 237 -23.14 -1.53 2.35
N GLU A 238 -22.26 -0.52 2.44
CA GLU A 238 -22.55 0.73 3.17
C GLU A 238 -23.62 1.58 2.48
N ARG A 239 -23.79 1.43 1.16
CA ARG A 239 -24.88 2.06 0.40
C ARG A 239 -26.22 1.34 0.52
N ASP A 240 -26.26 0.16 1.15
CA ASP A 240 -27.42 -0.74 1.11
C ASP A 240 -27.85 -1.02 -0.35
N ALA A 241 -26.87 -1.26 -1.22
CA ALA A 241 -27.08 -1.26 -2.66
C ALA A 241 -27.97 -2.41 -3.13
N GLY A 242 -29.02 -2.06 -3.88
CA GLY A 242 -29.91 -3.01 -4.52
C GLY A 242 -29.28 -3.72 -5.73
N GLN A 243 -30.00 -4.68 -6.30
CA GLN A 243 -29.52 -5.47 -7.44
C GLN A 243 -29.15 -4.60 -8.66
N ASP A 244 -29.99 -3.62 -9.01
CA ASP A 244 -29.75 -2.71 -10.14
C ASP A 244 -28.49 -1.85 -9.94
N GLU A 245 -28.25 -1.38 -8.72
CA GLU A 245 -27.08 -0.57 -8.39
C GLU A 245 -25.79 -1.40 -8.41
N ARG A 246 -25.88 -2.66 -7.95
CA ARG A 246 -24.79 -3.64 -8.00
C ARG A 246 -24.44 -3.99 -9.44
N LYS A 247 -25.44 -4.26 -10.30
CA LYS A 247 -25.21 -4.49 -11.73
C LYS A 247 -24.60 -3.26 -12.39
N LYS A 248 -25.13 -2.07 -12.14
CA LYS A 248 -24.56 -0.82 -12.65
C LYS A 248 -23.10 -0.62 -12.23
N MET A 249 -22.75 -0.93 -10.97
CA MET A 249 -21.37 -0.88 -10.50
C MET A 249 -20.49 -1.85 -11.30
N LEU A 250 -20.91 -3.11 -11.43
CA LEU A 250 -20.14 -4.12 -12.15
C LEU A 250 -19.98 -3.78 -13.64
N ASP A 251 -21.06 -3.37 -14.31
CA ASP A 251 -21.05 -2.90 -15.70
C ASP A 251 -20.05 -1.74 -15.88
N SER A 252 -20.05 -0.77 -14.97
CA SER A 252 -19.13 0.38 -15.02
C SER A 252 -17.67 -0.03 -14.82
N GLU A 253 -17.40 -1.03 -13.96
CA GLU A 253 -16.05 -1.55 -13.75
C GLU A 253 -15.54 -2.37 -14.94
N PHE A 254 -16.41 -3.15 -15.59
CA PHE A 254 -16.09 -3.81 -16.86
C PHE A 254 -15.81 -2.79 -17.96
N GLU A 255 -16.65 -1.77 -18.12
CA GLU A 255 -16.40 -0.69 -19.09
C GLU A 255 -15.06 0.01 -18.85
N LEU A 256 -14.73 0.29 -17.58
CA LEU A 256 -13.47 0.92 -17.20
C LEU A 256 -12.26 0.03 -17.55
N ILE A 257 -12.29 -1.25 -17.15
CA ILE A 257 -11.15 -2.13 -17.38
C ILE A 257 -11.00 -2.49 -18.86
N THR A 258 -12.11 -2.67 -19.59
CA THR A 258 -12.10 -2.95 -21.02
C THR A 258 -11.48 -1.78 -21.79
N ARG A 259 -11.87 -0.53 -21.50
CA ARG A 259 -11.21 0.65 -22.09
C ARG A 259 -9.70 0.69 -21.79
N ALA A 260 -9.29 0.31 -20.58
CA ALA A 260 -7.88 0.25 -20.23
C ALA A 260 -7.14 -0.86 -21.01
N LEU A 261 -7.74 -2.04 -21.16
CA LEU A 261 -7.18 -3.17 -21.91
C LEU A 261 -7.04 -2.86 -23.41
N TYR A 262 -8.00 -2.16 -24.02
CA TYR A 262 -7.85 -1.66 -25.39
C TYR A 262 -6.74 -0.61 -25.53
N THR A 263 -6.35 0.06 -24.44
CA THR A 263 -5.25 1.03 -24.45
C THR A 263 -3.90 0.32 -24.34
N ASP A 264 -3.78 -0.69 -23.47
CA ASP A 264 -2.57 -1.50 -23.33
C ASP A 264 -2.91 -2.96 -22.97
N PRO A 265 -3.08 -3.84 -23.98
CA PRO A 265 -3.37 -5.24 -23.73
C PRO A 265 -2.16 -6.00 -23.17
N TYR A 266 -0.96 -5.41 -23.12
CA TYR A 266 0.24 -6.08 -22.58
C TYR A 266 0.42 -5.85 -21.08
N ASP A 267 -0.35 -4.94 -20.48
CA ASP A 267 -0.28 -4.66 -19.05
C ASP A 267 -0.95 -5.77 -18.23
N GLN A 268 -0.11 -6.58 -17.58
CA GLN A 268 -0.55 -7.66 -16.71
C GLN A 268 -1.48 -7.19 -15.58
N SER A 269 -1.30 -5.97 -15.08
CA SER A 269 -2.07 -5.41 -13.97
C SER A 269 -3.54 -5.31 -14.33
N LEU A 270 -3.83 -4.93 -15.58
CA LEU A 270 -5.18 -4.77 -16.08
C LEU A 270 -5.88 -6.12 -16.18
N TRP A 271 -5.19 -7.12 -16.73
CA TRP A 271 -5.72 -8.48 -16.80
C TRP A 271 -6.00 -9.09 -15.43
N PHE A 272 -5.17 -8.81 -14.42
CA PHE A 272 -5.46 -9.29 -13.07
C PHE A 272 -6.69 -8.63 -12.45
N TYR A 273 -6.94 -7.35 -12.73
CA TYR A 273 -8.18 -6.70 -12.29
C TYR A 273 -9.40 -7.24 -13.05
N HIS A 274 -9.27 -7.45 -14.36
CA HIS A 274 -10.30 -8.09 -15.19
C HIS A 274 -10.64 -9.49 -14.66
N GLN A 275 -9.64 -10.31 -14.38
CA GLN A 275 -9.81 -11.64 -13.78
C GLN A 275 -10.49 -11.59 -12.42
N TYR A 276 -10.18 -10.57 -11.60
CA TYR A 276 -10.89 -10.35 -10.34
C TYR A 276 -12.38 -10.12 -10.60
N LEU A 277 -12.76 -9.21 -11.50
CA LEU A 277 -14.16 -8.96 -11.84
C LEU A 277 -14.84 -10.23 -12.34
N MET A 278 -14.20 -10.95 -13.26
CA MET A 278 -14.71 -12.21 -13.77
C MET A 278 -14.87 -13.27 -12.67
N SER A 279 -14.02 -13.28 -11.65
CA SER A 279 -14.15 -14.20 -10.51
C SER A 279 -15.36 -13.92 -9.63
N THR A 280 -15.86 -12.67 -9.61
CA THR A 280 -17.10 -12.29 -8.88
C THR A 280 -18.37 -12.92 -9.43
N LEU A 281 -18.31 -13.43 -10.67
CA LEU A 281 -19.38 -14.19 -11.32
C LEU A 281 -19.35 -15.69 -11.00
N ASP A 282 -18.33 -16.17 -10.28
CA ASP A 282 -18.22 -17.57 -9.90
C ASP A 282 -19.00 -17.85 -8.61
N THR A 283 -20.16 -18.49 -8.75
CA THR A 283 -21.05 -18.84 -7.64
C THR A 283 -20.50 -19.98 -6.77
N GLU A 284 -19.53 -20.76 -7.25
CA GLU A 284 -18.94 -21.87 -6.50
C GLU A 284 -17.76 -21.41 -5.62
N ASN A 285 -17.22 -20.22 -5.90
CA ASN A 285 -16.10 -19.67 -5.15
C ASN A 285 -16.57 -18.92 -3.90
N ALA A 286 -16.54 -19.61 -2.75
CA ALA A 286 -16.90 -19.03 -1.45
C ALA A 286 -16.00 -17.85 -0.99
N GLN A 287 -14.84 -17.63 -1.63
CA GLN A 287 -13.95 -16.51 -1.33
C GLN A 287 -14.18 -15.32 -2.27
N SER A 288 -15.06 -15.46 -3.26
CA SER A 288 -15.32 -14.41 -4.23
C SER A 288 -16.05 -13.24 -3.61
N ALA A 289 -15.73 -12.03 -4.08
CA ALA A 289 -16.44 -10.83 -3.68
C ALA A 289 -17.85 -10.85 -4.26
N ALA A 290 -18.88 -10.81 -3.41
CA ALA A 290 -20.28 -10.76 -3.82
C ALA A 290 -20.65 -9.34 -4.31
N ILE A 291 -20.20 -8.97 -5.52
CA ILE A 291 -20.62 -7.73 -6.17
C ILE A 291 -22.09 -7.87 -6.62
N LEU A 292 -22.39 -8.89 -7.44
CA LEU A 292 -23.75 -9.32 -7.75
C LEU A 292 -24.23 -10.36 -6.74
N GLU A 293 -25.38 -10.13 -6.11
CA GLU A 293 -25.95 -11.05 -5.14
C GLU A 293 -27.49 -11.02 -5.20
N PRO A 294 -28.16 -12.13 -5.62
CA PRO A 294 -27.56 -13.33 -6.21
C PRO A 294 -27.02 -13.07 -7.64
N CYS A 295 -26.00 -13.84 -8.04
CA CYS A 295 -25.54 -13.90 -9.44
C CYS A 295 -26.15 -15.15 -10.10
N THR A 296 -27.00 -14.97 -11.10
CA THR A 296 -27.67 -16.08 -11.80
C THR A 296 -26.83 -16.63 -12.95
N ASN A 297 -27.17 -17.82 -13.45
CA ASN A 297 -26.53 -18.33 -14.67
C ASN A 297 -26.83 -17.47 -15.91
N GLU A 298 -27.95 -16.75 -15.93
CA GLU A 298 -28.26 -15.80 -17.00
C GLU A 298 -27.29 -14.61 -16.96
N ASP A 299 -27.07 -14.02 -15.78
CA ASP A 299 -26.06 -12.97 -15.59
C ASP A 299 -24.67 -13.46 -16.01
N ARG A 300 -24.28 -14.67 -15.56
CA ARG A 300 -22.98 -15.26 -15.89
C ARG A 300 -22.78 -15.39 -17.40
N LEU A 301 -23.80 -15.89 -18.11
CA LEU A 301 -23.77 -16.02 -19.57
C LEU A 301 -23.68 -14.64 -20.25
N GLU A 302 -24.46 -13.66 -19.81
CA GLU A 302 -24.42 -12.29 -20.34
C GLU A 302 -22.99 -11.71 -20.32
N TYR A 303 -22.34 -11.69 -19.14
CA TYR A 303 -20.98 -11.17 -19.03
C TYR A 303 -19.95 -12.04 -19.77
N LEU A 304 -20.05 -13.38 -19.71
CA LEU A 304 -19.11 -14.25 -20.43
C LEU A 304 -19.19 -14.03 -21.95
N GLU A 305 -20.40 -13.88 -22.51
CA GLU A 305 -20.58 -13.64 -23.94
C GLU A 305 -20.04 -12.27 -24.35
N GLN A 306 -20.34 -11.23 -23.57
CA GLN A 306 -19.84 -9.87 -23.81
C GLN A 306 -18.31 -9.82 -23.76
N GLU A 307 -17.70 -10.40 -22.72
CA GLU A 307 -16.24 -10.37 -22.55
C GLU A 307 -15.53 -11.25 -23.59
N LEU A 308 -16.09 -12.39 -23.98
CA LEU A 308 -15.55 -13.19 -25.07
C LEU A 308 -15.55 -12.43 -26.40
N ASP A 309 -16.61 -11.69 -26.71
CA ASP A 309 -16.66 -10.87 -27.93
C ASP A 309 -15.64 -9.74 -27.88
N SER A 310 -15.55 -9.01 -26.76
CA SER A 310 -14.60 -7.91 -26.62
C SER A 310 -13.15 -8.39 -26.69
N ILE A 311 -12.82 -9.50 -26.02
CA ILE A 311 -11.45 -10.05 -26.02
C ILE A 311 -11.08 -10.63 -27.39
N ARG A 312 -12.04 -11.22 -28.13
CA ARG A 312 -11.82 -11.65 -29.52
C ARG A 312 -11.49 -10.46 -30.42
N ASP A 313 -12.21 -9.36 -30.27
CA ASP A 313 -11.97 -8.13 -31.01
C ASP A 313 -10.57 -7.55 -30.71
N MET A 314 -10.11 -7.62 -29.46
CA MET A 314 -8.75 -7.21 -29.09
C MET A 314 -7.62 -8.00 -29.79
N LEU A 315 -7.89 -9.17 -30.38
CA LEU A 315 -6.87 -9.89 -31.16
C LEU A 315 -6.43 -9.09 -32.38
N ASP A 316 -7.31 -8.28 -32.97
CA ASP A 316 -6.97 -7.45 -34.13
C ASP A 316 -5.93 -6.39 -33.73
N GLY A 317 -4.68 -6.62 -34.13
CA GLY A 317 -3.54 -5.77 -33.79
C GLY A 317 -2.82 -6.08 -32.47
N ALA A 318 -3.18 -7.17 -31.78
CA ALA A 318 -2.46 -7.66 -30.59
C ALA A 318 -2.36 -9.20 -30.56
N GLU A 319 -2.16 -9.82 -31.72
CA GLU A 319 -2.07 -11.27 -31.91
C GLU A 319 -0.87 -11.92 -31.20
N ASP A 320 0.13 -11.14 -30.79
CA ASP A 320 1.26 -11.59 -29.98
C ASP A 320 1.04 -11.39 -28.47
N CYS A 321 -0.12 -10.87 -28.06
CA CYS A 321 -0.46 -10.71 -26.65
C CYS A 321 -1.01 -12.00 -26.03
N LYS A 322 -0.17 -12.65 -25.22
CA LYS A 322 -0.54 -13.89 -24.53
C LYS A 322 -1.71 -13.79 -23.55
N TYR A 323 -1.98 -12.60 -23.02
CA TYR A 323 -3.04 -12.45 -22.01
C TYR A 323 -4.43 -12.57 -22.63
N ILE A 324 -4.57 -12.14 -23.89
CA ILE A 324 -5.80 -12.28 -24.67
C ILE A 324 -6.16 -13.77 -24.82
N TYR A 325 -5.22 -14.59 -25.31
CA TYR A 325 -5.44 -16.03 -25.44
C TYR A 325 -5.70 -16.74 -24.10
N GLN A 326 -5.00 -16.34 -23.02
CA GLN A 326 -5.26 -16.88 -21.68
C GLN A 326 -6.70 -16.58 -21.23
N ALA A 327 -7.17 -15.36 -21.46
CA ALA A 327 -8.51 -14.94 -21.10
C ALA A 327 -9.57 -15.66 -21.95
N LEU A 328 -9.36 -15.77 -23.28
CA LEU A 328 -10.25 -16.52 -24.18
C LEU A 328 -10.40 -17.97 -23.73
N LEU A 329 -9.30 -18.67 -23.46
CA LEU A 329 -9.33 -20.07 -23.02
C LEU A 329 -10.06 -20.23 -21.68
N GLU A 330 -9.74 -19.39 -20.70
CA GLU A 330 -10.34 -19.47 -19.37
C GLU A 330 -11.84 -19.14 -19.39
N TYR A 331 -12.26 -18.10 -20.10
CA TYR A 331 -13.67 -17.70 -20.14
C TYR A 331 -14.49 -18.62 -21.03
N SER A 332 -13.90 -19.21 -22.07
CA SER A 332 -14.55 -20.25 -22.84
C SER A 332 -14.80 -21.50 -22.00
N ARG A 333 -13.83 -21.91 -21.18
CA ARG A 333 -14.03 -23.01 -20.20
C ARG A 333 -15.23 -22.75 -19.31
N ARG A 334 -15.29 -21.55 -18.71
CA ARG A 334 -16.38 -21.15 -17.80
C ARG A 334 -17.72 -21.01 -18.52
N TYR A 335 -17.73 -20.57 -19.78
CA TYR A 335 -18.94 -20.52 -20.60
C TYR A 335 -19.51 -21.93 -20.82
N LEU A 336 -18.68 -22.89 -21.18
CA LEU A 336 -19.09 -24.27 -21.41
C LEU A 336 -19.60 -24.99 -20.15
N GLU A 337 -19.19 -24.54 -18.96
CA GLU A 337 -19.73 -25.02 -17.68
C GLU A 337 -21.17 -24.55 -17.43
N VAL A 338 -21.58 -23.43 -18.04
CA VAL A 338 -22.93 -22.87 -17.89
C VAL A 338 -23.83 -23.22 -19.08
N ASP A 339 -23.33 -23.10 -20.32
CA ASP A 339 -24.00 -23.54 -21.55
C ASP A 339 -23.15 -24.58 -22.31
N ALA A 340 -23.48 -25.86 -22.08
CA ALA A 340 -22.85 -26.99 -22.78
C ALA A 340 -23.25 -27.10 -24.27
N GLY A 341 -24.12 -26.23 -24.77
CA GLY A 341 -24.57 -26.22 -26.17
C GLY A 341 -23.57 -25.66 -27.18
N ASN A 342 -22.42 -25.16 -26.75
CA ASN A 342 -21.35 -24.58 -27.59
C ASN A 342 -21.83 -23.46 -28.53
N LYS A 343 -22.80 -22.64 -28.12
CA LYS A 343 -23.36 -21.61 -29.01
C LYS A 343 -22.39 -20.47 -29.33
N LYS A 344 -21.47 -20.16 -28.42
CA LYS A 344 -20.53 -19.04 -28.52
C LYS A 344 -19.10 -19.42 -28.89
N VAL A 345 -18.66 -20.61 -28.44
CA VAL A 345 -17.27 -21.08 -28.59
C VAL A 345 -17.25 -22.57 -28.89
N THR A 346 -16.35 -22.96 -29.80
CA THR A 346 -16.11 -24.35 -30.16
C THR A 346 -14.78 -24.88 -29.63
N THR A 347 -14.68 -26.20 -29.41
CA THR A 347 -13.42 -26.87 -29.06
C THR A 347 -12.32 -26.59 -30.09
N ALA A 348 -12.67 -26.51 -31.38
CA ALA A 348 -11.71 -26.23 -32.45
C ALA A 348 -11.06 -24.83 -32.33
N GLU A 349 -11.85 -23.80 -31.99
CA GLU A 349 -11.32 -22.46 -31.71
C GLU A 349 -10.37 -22.48 -30.51
N MET A 350 -10.77 -23.17 -29.43
CA MET A 350 -9.97 -23.27 -28.21
C MET A 350 -8.64 -24.00 -28.45
N THR A 351 -8.64 -25.10 -29.21
CA THR A 351 -7.41 -25.79 -29.63
C THR A 351 -6.50 -24.85 -30.44
N SER A 352 -7.07 -24.04 -31.33
CA SER A 352 -6.32 -23.03 -32.10
C SER A 352 -5.68 -21.96 -31.19
N TRP A 353 -6.46 -21.38 -30.26
CA TRP A 353 -5.95 -20.39 -29.31
C TRP A 353 -4.86 -20.94 -28.40
N LEU A 354 -4.99 -22.19 -27.96
CA LEU A 354 -3.97 -22.85 -27.15
C LEU A 354 -2.67 -23.06 -27.94
N ALA A 355 -2.77 -23.42 -29.22
CA ALA A 355 -1.61 -23.55 -30.09
C ALA A 355 -0.87 -22.22 -30.25
N GLU A 356 -1.58 -21.10 -30.45
CA GLU A 356 -0.96 -19.77 -30.51
C GLU A 356 -0.33 -19.37 -29.16
N LEU A 357 -1.05 -19.57 -28.04
CA LEU A 357 -0.54 -19.27 -26.70
C LEU A 357 0.79 -19.97 -26.40
N ARG A 358 0.94 -21.23 -26.84
CA ARG A 358 2.18 -22.00 -26.66
C ARG A 358 3.35 -21.43 -27.46
N LYS A 359 3.10 -20.85 -28.63
CA LYS A 359 4.13 -20.18 -29.44
C LYS A 359 4.65 -18.92 -28.75
N ILE A 360 3.75 -18.13 -28.14
CA ILE A 360 4.05 -16.81 -27.57
C ILE A 360 4.45 -16.84 -26.08
N ASP A 361 4.15 -17.90 -25.32
CA ASP A 361 4.60 -18.07 -23.92
C ASP A 361 5.28 -19.43 -23.67
N PRO A 362 6.42 -19.71 -24.34
CA PRO A 362 7.11 -21.02 -24.26
C PRO A 362 7.67 -21.32 -22.86
N MET A 363 7.93 -20.29 -22.05
CA MET A 363 8.42 -20.46 -20.68
C MET A 363 7.39 -21.15 -19.76
N ARG A 364 6.10 -21.13 -20.13
CA ARG A 364 4.99 -21.74 -19.37
C ARG A 364 4.41 -22.97 -20.05
N GLU A 365 5.12 -23.59 -20.98
CA GLU A 365 4.69 -24.78 -21.72
C GLU A 365 4.13 -25.92 -20.83
N GLY A 366 4.72 -26.15 -19.65
CA GLY A 366 4.18 -27.12 -18.69
C GLY A 366 2.75 -26.80 -18.25
N ARG A 367 2.46 -25.51 -17.97
CA ARG A 367 1.10 -25.04 -17.62
C ARG A 367 0.13 -25.24 -18.78
N TRP A 368 0.56 -25.04 -20.01
CA TRP A 368 -0.31 -25.16 -21.19
C TRP A 368 -0.65 -26.62 -21.51
N ARG A 369 0.26 -27.56 -21.27
CA ARG A 369 -0.04 -29.00 -21.35
C ARG A 369 -1.05 -29.44 -20.29
N ASP A 370 -0.92 -28.95 -19.07
CA ASP A 370 -1.90 -29.23 -18.01
C ASP A 370 -3.28 -28.68 -18.37
N LEU A 371 -3.33 -27.51 -19.01
CA LEU A 371 -4.58 -26.91 -19.49
C LEU A 371 -5.21 -27.75 -20.61
N GLU A 372 -4.42 -28.17 -21.61
CA GLU A 372 -4.82 -29.07 -22.70
C GLU A 372 -5.50 -30.33 -22.15
N MET A 373 -4.84 -31.00 -21.20
CA MET A 373 -5.33 -32.23 -20.58
C MET A 373 -6.62 -32.01 -19.80
N LYS A 374 -6.72 -30.92 -19.02
CA LYS A 374 -7.93 -30.59 -18.24
C LYS A 374 -9.12 -30.30 -19.13
N MET A 375 -8.90 -29.62 -20.25
CA MET A 375 -9.95 -29.14 -21.14
C MET A 375 -10.27 -30.12 -22.27
N LYS A 376 -9.48 -31.20 -22.43
CA LYS A 376 -9.62 -32.20 -23.49
C LYS A 376 -9.57 -31.58 -24.90
N LEU A 377 -8.65 -30.63 -25.09
CA LEU A 377 -8.44 -29.88 -26.35
C LEU A 377 -7.47 -30.54 -27.32
#